data_AF-A0A969RVQ1-F1
#
_entry.id   AF-A0A969RVQ1-F1
#
_cell.length_a   1.000
_cell.length_b   1.000
_cell.length_c   1.000
_cell.angle_alpha   90.00
_cell.angle_beta   90.00
_cell.angle_gamma   90.00
#
_symmetry.space_group_name_H-M   'P 1'
#
loop_
_entity.id
_entity.type
_entity.pdbx_description
1 polymer ?
#
loop_
_entity_poly.entity_id
_entity_poly.type
_entity_poly.pdbx_seq_one_letter_code
_entity_poly.pdbx_strand_id
1 'polypeptide(L)'
;MIKKPRLKNSFRCEQVDSEGIFLLSETETTFLSNPLFQKLIPLIDGKLTEEEIVDQLCKELPESYIYYALMDLEQKGLIVENERVLDPNFALFCESLLVDAQDAHKQLQAIRVELRALGALSCKKLSDSLERSHIQVVDNGEIEVVLTDDYLRGELGAINRANLEKSRPWMLIKPVGTLLWIGPIFRPGKLDVGNV
;
A
#
# COMPACT_ATOMS: atom_id res chain seq x y z
N MET A 1 17.49 2.59 7.47
CA MET A 1 17.92 3.53 8.51
C MET A 1 16.89 4.64 8.53
N ILE A 2 15.89 4.41 9.37
CA ILE A 2 14.74 5.30 9.55
C ILE A 2 15.20 6.61 10.18
N LYS A 3 14.81 7.74 9.59
CA LYS A 3 15.12 9.07 10.08
C LYS A 3 14.13 9.55 11.13
N LYS A 4 12.83 9.37 10.92
CA LYS A 4 11.76 9.73 11.87
C LYS A 4 10.90 8.51 12.18
N PRO A 5 11.28 7.71 13.19
CA PRO A 5 10.63 6.44 13.43
C PRO A 5 9.22 6.58 14.00
N ARG A 6 8.32 5.77 13.46
CA ARG A 6 6.92 5.64 13.86
C ARG A 6 6.55 4.16 13.99
N LEU A 7 5.78 3.79 15.02
CA LEU A 7 5.15 2.46 15.07
C LEU A 7 4.21 2.23 13.89
N LYS A 8 4.24 1.04 13.27
CA LYS A 8 3.26 0.71 12.22
C LYS A 8 1.83 0.92 12.71
N ASN A 9 0.97 1.41 11.81
CA ASN A 9 -0.43 1.67 12.16
C ASN A 9 -1.20 0.42 12.54
N SER A 10 -0.76 -0.75 12.04
CA SER A 10 -1.34 -2.06 12.37
C SER A 10 -1.21 -2.44 13.84
N PHE A 11 -0.33 -1.78 14.61
CA PHE A 11 -0.12 -2.08 16.02
C PHE A 11 -0.82 -1.07 16.94
N ARG A 12 -1.55 -1.61 17.91
CA ARG A 12 -1.90 -0.91 19.14
C ARG A 12 -0.87 -1.23 20.21
N CYS A 13 -0.26 -0.20 20.78
CA CYS A 13 0.71 -0.33 21.86
C CYS A 13 -0.02 -0.31 23.21
N GLU A 14 0.22 -1.32 24.05
CA GLU A 14 -0.25 -1.40 25.43
C GLU A 14 0.95 -1.58 26.36
N GLN A 15 1.12 -0.66 27.31
CA GLN A 15 2.18 -0.72 28.30
C GLN A 15 1.65 -1.35 29.59
N VAL A 16 2.40 -2.31 30.13
CA VAL A 16 2.11 -2.96 31.41
C VAL A 16 3.31 -2.76 32.31
N ASP A 17 3.15 -1.93 33.35
CA ASP A 17 4.25 -1.40 34.19
C ASP A 17 5.20 -2.49 34.71
N SER A 18 4.64 -3.64 35.14
CA SER A 18 5.40 -4.75 35.73
C SER A 18 5.95 -5.76 34.72
N GLU A 19 5.58 -5.67 33.44
CA GLU A 19 5.86 -6.74 32.46
C GLU A 19 6.62 -6.23 31.24
N GLY A 20 6.21 -5.12 30.62
CA GLY A 20 6.82 -4.64 29.39
C GLY A 20 5.83 -3.92 28.48
N ILE A 21 6.06 -4.00 27.17
CA ILE A 21 5.16 -3.46 26.14
C ILE A 21 4.61 -4.60 25.29
N PHE A 22 3.31 -4.56 25.04
CA PHE A 22 2.63 -5.38 24.06
C PHE A 22 2.30 -4.55 22.82
N LEU A 23 2.74 -5.02 21.65
CA LEU A 23 2.30 -4.52 20.35
C LEU A 23 1.28 -5.50 19.80
N LEU A 24 0.01 -5.06 19.76
CA LEU A 24 -1.14 -5.88 19.40
C LEU A 24 -1.61 -5.53 18.00
N SER A 25 -1.79 -6.51 17.13
CA SER A 25 -2.47 -6.38 15.84
C SER A 25 -3.58 -7.43 15.72
N GLU A 26 -4.29 -7.46 14.60
CA GLU A 26 -5.31 -8.49 14.35
C GLU A 26 -4.72 -9.90 14.14
N THR A 27 -3.48 -9.99 13.66
CA THR A 27 -2.85 -11.27 13.25
C THR A 27 -1.71 -11.70 14.16
N GLU A 28 -1.09 -10.78 14.89
CA GLU A 28 0.08 -11.04 15.70
C GLU A 28 0.14 -10.21 16.98
N THR A 29 0.84 -10.73 17.98
CA THR A 29 1.16 -10.03 19.22
C THR A 29 2.66 -10.13 19.46
N THR A 30 3.32 -8.98 19.64
CA THR A 30 4.75 -8.91 19.98
C THR A 30 4.91 -8.38 21.39
N PHE A 31 5.67 -9.10 22.22
CA PHE A 31 6.01 -8.68 23.56
C PHE A 31 7.45 -8.19 23.65
N LEU A 32 7.62 -6.97 24.13
CA LEU A 32 8.90 -6.30 24.34
C LEU A 32 9.19 -6.22 25.83
N SER A 33 9.98 -7.16 26.34
CA SER A 33 10.27 -7.32 27.77
C SER A 33 11.43 -6.46 28.29
N ASN A 34 12.28 -5.94 27.40
CA ASN A 34 13.40 -5.10 27.81
C ASN A 34 12.89 -3.73 28.29
N PRO A 35 13.23 -3.29 29.52
CA PRO A 35 12.79 -2.01 30.07
C PRO A 35 13.14 -0.79 29.21
N LEU A 36 14.16 -0.88 28.34
CA LEU A 36 14.46 0.19 27.38
C LEU A 36 13.25 0.48 26.49
N PHE A 37 12.49 -0.53 26.06
CA PHE A 37 11.37 -0.32 25.15
C PHE A 37 10.25 0.50 25.80
N GLN A 38 10.07 0.39 27.12
CA GLN A 38 9.12 1.22 27.87
C GLN A 38 9.42 2.73 27.77
N LYS A 39 10.69 3.10 27.58
CA LYS A 39 11.13 4.49 27.39
C LYS A 39 11.22 4.86 25.91
N LEU A 40 11.62 3.91 25.08
CA LEU A 40 11.85 4.13 23.65
C LEU A 40 10.54 4.24 22.87
N ILE A 41 9.62 3.29 23.04
CA ILE A 41 8.38 3.18 22.24
C ILE A 41 7.51 4.45 22.31
N PRO A 42 7.32 5.13 23.47
CA PRO A 42 6.59 6.40 23.52
C PRO A 42 7.18 7.53 22.67
N LEU A 43 8.48 7.47 22.36
CA LEU A 43 9.18 8.45 21.52
C LEU A 43 9.10 8.12 20.02
N ILE A 44 8.68 6.88 19.66
CA ILE A 44 8.50 6.40 18.29
C ILE A 44 7.08 6.75 17.77
N ASP A 45 6.71 8.04 17.86
CA ASP A 45 5.43 8.56 17.39
C ASP A 45 5.53 9.26 16.01
N GLY A 46 6.73 9.25 15.42
CA GLY A 46 7.06 9.89 14.16
C GLY A 46 7.39 11.39 14.24
N LYS A 47 7.32 12.02 15.43
CA LYS A 47 7.63 13.44 15.56
C LYS A 47 9.13 13.70 15.66
N LEU A 48 9.83 12.83 16.39
CA LEU A 48 11.26 12.93 16.65
C LEU A 48 12.08 12.22 15.57
N THR A 49 13.28 12.73 15.31
CA THR A 49 14.29 12.00 14.54
C THR A 49 14.97 10.92 15.37
N GLU A 50 15.66 9.97 14.72
CA GLU A 50 16.49 8.98 15.42
C GLU A 50 17.54 9.65 16.32
N GLU A 51 18.16 10.74 15.86
CA GLU A 51 19.14 11.52 16.62
C GLU A 51 18.50 12.18 17.85
N GLU A 52 17.33 12.80 17.68
CA GLU A 52 16.59 13.43 18.78
C GLU A 52 16.13 12.41 19.84
N ILE A 53 15.75 11.19 19.42
CA ILE A 53 15.39 10.10 20.34
C ILE A 53 16.63 9.65 21.12
N VAL A 54 17.76 9.46 20.44
CA VAL A 54 19.03 9.08 21.07
C VAL A 54 19.47 10.13 22.07
N ASP A 55 19.44 11.42 21.71
CA ASP A 55 19.79 12.55 22.59
C ASP A 55 18.94 12.63 23.86
N GLN A 56 17.67 12.22 23.79
CA GLN A 56 16.79 12.18 24.97
C GLN A 56 17.14 11.04 25.92
N LEU A 57 17.51 9.87 25.38
CA LEU A 57 17.73 8.65 26.15
C LEU A 57 19.20 8.43 26.56
N CYS A 58 20.15 9.13 25.91
CA CYS A 58 21.59 8.97 26.15
C CYS A 58 22.02 9.36 27.58
N LYS A 59 21.16 10.07 28.32
CA LYS A 59 21.35 10.42 29.74
C LYS A 59 21.36 9.21 30.65
N GLU A 60 20.73 8.11 30.25
CA GLU A 60 20.52 6.92 31.07
C GLU A 60 21.06 5.65 30.43
N LEU A 61 21.20 5.62 29.09
CA LEU A 61 21.57 4.45 28.32
C LEU A 61 22.68 4.79 27.32
N PRO A 62 23.61 3.87 27.01
CA PRO A 62 24.59 4.08 25.95
C PRO A 62 23.90 4.27 24.59
N GLU A 63 24.35 5.25 23.80
CA GLU A 63 23.82 5.55 22.46
C GLU A 63 23.77 4.32 21.55
N SER A 64 24.83 3.51 21.57
CA SER A 64 24.94 2.27 20.78
C SER A 64 23.81 1.28 21.08
N TYR A 65 23.31 1.26 22.32
CA TYR A 65 22.21 0.38 22.71
C TYR A 65 20.86 0.89 22.21
N ILE A 66 20.68 2.22 22.15
CA ILE A 66 19.49 2.85 21.60
C ILE A 66 19.43 2.67 20.08
N TYR A 67 20.55 2.91 19.38
CA TYR A 67 20.65 2.65 17.94
C TYR A 67 20.40 1.18 17.59
N TYR A 68 20.97 0.25 18.36
CA TYR A 68 20.71 -1.17 18.17
C TYR A 68 19.23 -1.52 18.34
N ALA A 69 18.56 -0.96 19.35
CA ALA A 69 17.14 -1.19 19.57
C ALA A 69 16.27 -0.66 18.42
N LEU A 70 16.55 0.55 17.91
CA LEU A 70 15.86 1.09 16.74
C LEU A 70 16.06 0.21 15.51
N MET A 71 17.30 -0.23 15.27
CA MET A 71 17.62 -1.14 14.16
C MET A 71 16.90 -2.49 14.28
N ASP A 72 16.83 -3.07 15.48
CA ASP A 72 16.12 -4.33 15.74
C ASP A 72 14.61 -4.20 15.49
N LEU A 73 14.00 -3.08 15.92
CA LEU A 73 12.59 -2.79 15.63
C LEU A 73 12.33 -2.58 14.13
N GLU A 74 13.23 -1.90 13.42
CA GLU A 74 13.16 -1.70 11.95
C GLU A 74 13.25 -3.05 11.23
N GLN A 75 14.22 -3.89 11.59
CA GLN A 75 14.42 -5.22 10.99
C GLN A 75 13.25 -6.18 11.23
N LYS A 76 12.62 -6.10 12.40
CA LYS A 76 11.38 -6.84 12.72
C LYS A 76 10.15 -6.25 12.05
N GLY A 77 10.27 -5.11 11.37
CA GLY A 77 9.16 -4.42 10.72
C GLY A 77 8.12 -3.90 11.72
N LEU A 78 8.51 -3.58 12.95
CA LEU A 78 7.61 -3.02 13.98
C LEU A 78 7.48 -1.50 13.86
N ILE A 79 8.54 -0.86 13.36
CA ILE A 79 8.58 0.57 13.09
C ILE A 79 8.84 0.83 11.61
N VAL A 80 8.40 2.00 11.15
CA VAL A 80 8.54 2.49 9.78
C VAL A 80 8.92 3.97 9.80
N GLU A 81 9.42 4.46 8.68
CA GLU A 81 9.65 5.89 8.47
C GLU A 81 8.33 6.68 8.54
N ASN A 82 8.33 7.83 9.22
CA ASN A 82 7.17 8.72 9.29
C ASN A 82 7.14 9.67 8.09
N GLU A 83 7.01 9.10 6.90
CA GLU A 83 6.68 9.83 5.68
C GLU A 83 5.24 9.48 5.28
N ARG A 84 4.33 10.46 5.45
CA ARG A 84 2.93 10.31 5.04
C ARG A 84 2.81 10.51 3.53
N VAL A 85 3.10 9.46 2.80
CA VAL A 85 2.94 9.40 1.33
C VAL A 85 1.52 8.97 0.92
N LEU A 86 0.79 8.32 1.82
CA LEU A 86 -0.57 7.80 1.59
C LEU A 86 -1.49 8.14 2.77
N ASP A 87 -2.80 8.12 2.52
CA ASP A 87 -3.82 8.17 3.57
C ASP A 87 -3.62 7.03 4.59
N PRO A 88 -3.86 7.23 5.90
CA PRO A 88 -3.64 6.20 6.91
C PRO A 88 -4.37 4.88 6.66
N ASN A 89 -5.60 4.91 6.15
CA ASN A 89 -6.36 3.68 5.87
C ASN A 89 -5.78 2.93 4.68
N PHE A 90 -5.28 3.66 3.68
CA PHE A 90 -4.64 3.04 2.53
C PHE A 90 -3.25 2.49 2.86
N ALA A 91 -2.50 3.17 3.73
CA ALA A 91 -1.24 2.64 4.28
C ALA A 91 -1.46 1.34 5.07
N LEU A 92 -2.51 1.27 5.90
CA LEU A 92 -2.92 0.04 6.60
C LEU A 92 -3.25 -1.10 5.64
N PHE A 93 -3.93 -0.79 4.53
CA PHE A 93 -4.22 -1.78 3.50
C PHE A 93 -2.94 -2.27 2.79
N CYS A 94 -1.96 -1.41 2.53
CA CYS A 94 -0.66 -1.82 2.00
C CYS A 94 0.08 -2.73 3.00
N GLU A 95 0.09 -2.36 4.28
CA GLU A 95 0.71 -3.14 5.37
C GLU A 95 0.11 -4.55 5.45
N SER A 96 -1.23 -4.69 5.33
CA SER A 96 -1.90 -6.00 5.37
C SER A 96 -1.56 -6.90 4.17
N LEU A 97 -1.14 -6.31 3.05
CA LEU A 97 -0.64 -7.02 1.86
C LEU A 97 0.87 -7.27 1.91
N LEU A 98 1.56 -6.93 3.01
CA LEU A 98 3.02 -6.98 3.14
C LEU A 98 3.74 -6.11 2.10
N VAL A 99 3.10 -5.02 1.67
CA VAL A 99 3.67 -4.04 0.74
C VAL A 99 4.05 -2.78 1.50
N ASP A 100 5.28 -2.31 1.31
CA ASP A 100 5.72 -1.04 1.88
C ASP A 100 4.91 0.15 1.31
N ALA A 101 4.44 1.04 2.17
CA ALA A 101 3.58 2.16 1.78
C ALA A 101 4.30 3.16 0.84
N GLN A 102 5.62 3.33 0.98
CA GLN A 102 6.40 4.19 0.09
C GLN A 102 6.55 3.55 -1.28
N ASP A 103 6.85 2.25 -1.33
CA ASP A 103 6.95 1.54 -2.59
C ASP A 103 5.61 1.46 -3.32
N ALA A 104 4.51 1.23 -2.58
CA ALA A 104 3.16 1.32 -3.12
C ALA A 104 2.89 2.72 -3.72
N HIS A 105 3.18 3.78 -2.97
CA HIS A 105 3.00 5.15 -3.46
C HIS A 105 3.82 5.42 -4.73
N LYS A 106 5.12 5.07 -4.74
CA LYS A 106 5.99 5.24 -5.91
C LYS A 106 5.43 4.52 -7.14
N GLN A 107 4.97 3.27 -6.98
CA GLN A 107 4.38 2.50 -8.07
C GLN A 107 3.07 3.13 -8.57
N LEU A 108 2.20 3.58 -7.67
CA LEU A 108 0.94 4.25 -8.03
C LEU A 108 1.17 5.59 -8.74
N GLN A 109 2.24 6.33 -8.40
CA GLN A 109 2.63 7.54 -9.12
C GLN A 109 3.28 7.27 -10.48
N ALA A 110 3.86 6.08 -10.67
CA ALA A 110 4.52 5.70 -11.92
C ALA A 110 3.55 5.12 -12.96
N ILE A 111 2.48 4.46 -12.52
CA ILE A 111 1.50 3.81 -13.40
C ILE A 111 0.38 4.77 -13.76
N ARG A 112 0.09 4.89 -15.05
CA ARG A 112 -1.02 5.66 -15.59
C ARG A 112 -2.03 4.73 -16.24
N VAL A 113 -3.29 5.04 -16.02
CA VAL A 113 -4.42 4.22 -16.47
C VAL A 113 -5.17 4.95 -17.58
N GLU A 114 -5.36 4.29 -18.72
CA GLU A 114 -6.31 4.73 -19.75
C GLU A 114 -7.69 4.15 -19.44
N LEU A 115 -8.73 4.98 -19.50
CA LEU A 115 -10.11 4.54 -19.34
C LEU A 115 -10.88 4.63 -20.65
N ARG A 116 -11.59 3.57 -21.00
CA ARG A 116 -12.46 3.53 -22.18
C ARG A 116 -13.84 3.01 -21.80
N ALA A 117 -14.89 3.74 -22.18
CA ALA A 117 -16.27 3.26 -22.03
C ALA A 117 -16.83 2.83 -23.38
N LEU A 118 -17.57 1.73 -23.39
CA LEU A 118 -18.33 1.22 -24.52
C LEU A 118 -19.84 1.39 -24.28
N GLY A 119 -20.59 1.54 -25.37
CA GLY A 119 -22.04 1.74 -25.30
C GLY A 119 -22.43 3.07 -24.66
N ALA A 120 -23.41 3.04 -23.76
CA ALA A 120 -23.91 4.21 -23.05
C ALA A 120 -23.21 4.46 -21.69
N LEU A 121 -22.10 3.77 -21.43
CA LEU A 121 -21.38 3.87 -20.18
C LEU A 121 -20.53 5.15 -20.10
N SER A 122 -20.16 5.52 -18.88
CA SER A 122 -19.28 6.66 -18.61
C SER A 122 -18.17 6.26 -17.65
N CYS A 123 -16.93 6.68 -17.95
CA CYS A 123 -15.77 6.47 -17.10
C CYS A 123 -15.71 7.41 -15.89
N LYS A 124 -16.56 8.45 -15.81
CA LYS A 124 -16.41 9.55 -14.83
C LYS A 124 -16.28 9.06 -13.39
N LYS A 125 -17.21 8.22 -12.93
CA LYS A 125 -17.21 7.71 -11.55
C LYS A 125 -15.97 6.85 -11.24
N LEU A 126 -15.48 6.11 -12.23
CA LEU A 126 -14.27 5.30 -12.08
C LEU A 126 -13.03 6.20 -12.05
N SER A 127 -12.95 7.20 -12.92
CA SER A 127 -11.88 8.22 -12.92
C SER A 127 -11.77 8.90 -11.55
N ASP A 128 -12.88 9.43 -11.05
CA ASP A 128 -12.95 10.09 -9.74
C ASP A 128 -12.50 9.16 -8.59
N SER A 129 -12.74 7.84 -8.72
CA SER A 129 -12.37 6.86 -7.70
C SER A 129 -10.89 6.46 -7.78
N LEU A 130 -10.34 6.35 -8.99
CA LEU A 130 -8.91 6.11 -9.21
C LEU A 130 -8.07 7.30 -8.76
N GLU A 131 -8.49 8.53 -9.09
CA GLU A 131 -7.79 9.76 -8.70
C GLU A 131 -7.77 9.96 -7.18
N ARG A 132 -8.88 9.68 -6.48
CA ARG A 132 -8.91 9.66 -5.01
C ARG A 132 -8.01 8.58 -4.40
N SER A 133 -7.68 7.55 -5.16
CA SER A 133 -6.74 6.50 -4.77
C SER A 133 -5.31 6.80 -5.25
N HIS A 134 -5.04 8.04 -5.68
CA HIS A 134 -3.76 8.52 -6.19
C HIS A 134 -3.27 7.82 -7.48
N ILE A 135 -4.18 7.21 -8.24
CA ILE A 135 -3.89 6.60 -9.55
C ILE A 135 -4.18 7.63 -10.64
N GLN A 136 -3.20 7.86 -11.52
CA GLN A 136 -3.32 8.83 -12.59
C GLN A 136 -4.14 8.27 -13.75
N VAL A 137 -5.18 9.00 -14.18
CA VAL A 137 -5.94 8.69 -15.39
C VAL A 137 -5.48 9.60 -16.53
N VAL A 138 -5.12 9.01 -17.65
CA VAL A 138 -4.57 9.71 -18.83
C VAL A 138 -5.11 9.11 -20.12
N ASP A 139 -4.98 9.84 -21.23
CA ASP A 139 -5.45 9.36 -22.54
C ASP A 139 -4.61 8.20 -23.11
N ASN A 140 -3.36 8.04 -22.66
CA ASN A 140 -2.47 6.96 -23.09
C ASN A 140 -1.67 6.43 -21.91
N GLY A 141 -2.22 5.43 -21.23
CA GLY A 141 -1.65 4.81 -20.03
C GLY A 141 -0.95 3.49 -20.32
N GLU A 142 -0.15 3.03 -19.34
CA GLU A 142 0.52 1.74 -19.32
C GLU A 142 -0.45 0.57 -19.09
N ILE A 143 -1.67 0.84 -18.59
CA ILE A 143 -2.76 -0.13 -18.44
C ILE A 143 -4.05 0.48 -18.99
N GLU A 144 -4.84 -0.27 -19.75
CA GLU A 144 -6.17 0.16 -20.21
C GLU A 144 -7.30 -0.55 -19.44
N VAL A 145 -8.27 0.20 -18.92
CA VAL A 145 -9.48 -0.35 -18.30
C VAL A 145 -10.69 -0.01 -19.15
N VAL A 146 -11.40 -1.04 -19.58
CA VAL A 146 -12.53 -0.93 -20.50
C VAL A 146 -13.82 -1.26 -19.78
N LEU A 147 -14.72 -0.28 -19.71
CA LEU A 147 -16.07 -0.43 -19.19
C LEU A 147 -16.98 -0.85 -20.33
N THR A 148 -17.66 -1.97 -20.16
CA THR A 148 -18.63 -2.49 -21.13
C THR A 148 -19.89 -2.99 -20.44
N ASP A 149 -21.03 -2.93 -21.10
CA ASP A 149 -22.28 -3.55 -20.62
C ASP A 149 -22.39 -5.04 -21.03
N ASP A 150 -21.57 -5.49 -21.98
CA ASP A 150 -21.50 -6.87 -22.45
C ASP A 150 -20.08 -7.25 -22.90
N TYR A 151 -19.60 -8.45 -22.54
CA TYR A 151 -18.24 -8.92 -22.86
C TYR A 151 -18.13 -9.48 -24.29
N LEU A 152 -19.23 -9.57 -25.03
CA LEU A 152 -19.29 -10.03 -26.41
C LEU A 152 -19.41 -8.89 -27.42
N ARG A 153 -19.25 -7.63 -26.99
CA ARG A 153 -19.21 -6.47 -27.90
C ARG A 153 -18.13 -6.62 -28.97
N GLY A 154 -18.50 -6.38 -30.23
CA GLY A 154 -17.57 -6.47 -31.35
C GLY A 154 -16.40 -5.49 -31.26
N GLU A 155 -16.61 -4.34 -30.62
CA GLU A 155 -15.60 -3.31 -30.35
C GLU A 155 -14.41 -3.86 -29.53
N LEU A 156 -14.64 -4.85 -28.66
CA LEU A 156 -13.60 -5.48 -27.84
C LEU A 156 -12.56 -6.22 -28.68
N GLY A 157 -12.95 -6.74 -29.84
CA GLY A 157 -12.00 -7.39 -30.75
C GLY A 157 -10.95 -6.42 -31.29
N ALA A 158 -11.33 -5.17 -31.56
CA ALA A 158 -10.39 -4.14 -31.99
C ALA A 158 -9.47 -3.69 -30.85
N ILE A 159 -10.03 -3.52 -29.64
CA ILE A 159 -9.27 -3.16 -28.44
C ILE A 159 -8.23 -4.23 -28.10
N ASN A 160 -8.64 -5.51 -28.13
CA ASN A 160 -7.72 -6.62 -27.88
C ASN A 160 -6.54 -6.62 -28.85
N ARG A 161 -6.78 -6.44 -30.16
CA ARG A 161 -5.70 -6.35 -31.16
C ARG A 161 -4.75 -5.18 -30.87
N ALA A 162 -5.28 -3.99 -30.60
CA ALA A 162 -4.48 -2.82 -30.29
C ALA A 162 -3.60 -3.02 -29.03
N ASN A 163 -4.13 -3.66 -27.98
CA ASN A 163 -3.38 -3.94 -26.76
C ASN A 163 -2.35 -5.06 -26.93
N LEU A 164 -2.61 -6.07 -27.77
CA LEU A 164 -1.63 -7.08 -28.15
C LEU A 164 -0.44 -6.45 -28.91
N GLU A 165 -0.71 -5.58 -29.89
CA GLU A 165 0.34 -4.87 -30.64
C GLU A 165 1.20 -3.99 -29.75
N LYS A 166 0.58 -3.30 -28.77
CA LYS A 166 1.28 -2.46 -27.78
C LYS A 166 1.93 -3.25 -26.65
N SER A 167 1.73 -4.57 -26.56
CA SER A 167 2.08 -5.39 -25.38
C SER A 167 1.56 -4.78 -24.07
N ARG A 168 0.38 -4.16 -24.12
CA ARG A 168 -0.22 -3.39 -23.03
C ARG A 168 -1.22 -4.24 -22.24
N PRO A 169 -1.06 -4.40 -20.91
CA PRO A 169 -2.09 -5.01 -20.08
C PRO A 169 -3.41 -4.25 -20.15
N TRP A 170 -4.53 -4.97 -20.15
CA TRP A 170 -5.84 -4.34 -20.13
C TRP A 170 -6.88 -5.15 -19.35
N MET A 171 -7.92 -4.50 -18.86
CA MET A 171 -8.92 -5.09 -17.96
C MET A 171 -10.34 -4.77 -18.42
N LEU A 172 -11.25 -5.74 -18.25
CA LEU A 172 -12.68 -5.53 -18.45
C LEU A 172 -13.41 -5.25 -17.14
N ILE A 173 -14.39 -4.35 -17.19
CA ILE A 173 -15.35 -4.12 -16.11
C ILE A 173 -16.75 -4.01 -16.71
N LYS A 174 -17.70 -4.79 -16.18
CA LYS A 174 -19.13 -4.61 -16.40
C LYS A 174 -19.76 -4.03 -15.14
N PRO A 175 -19.92 -2.69 -15.05
CA PRO A 175 -20.42 -2.04 -13.84
C PRO A 175 -21.97 -1.94 -13.80
N VAL A 176 -22.67 -2.63 -14.70
CA VAL A 176 -24.13 -2.53 -14.88
C VAL A 176 -24.80 -3.90 -14.91
N GLY A 177 -26.11 -3.90 -14.60
CA GLY A 177 -26.91 -5.12 -14.46
C GLY A 177 -27.02 -5.55 -12.99
N THR A 178 -27.62 -6.72 -12.76
CA THR A 178 -27.75 -7.31 -11.42
C THR A 178 -26.47 -7.97 -10.92
N LEU A 179 -25.52 -8.24 -11.82
CA LEU A 179 -24.23 -8.84 -11.54
C LEU A 179 -23.12 -7.96 -12.12
N LEU A 180 -22.20 -7.54 -11.27
CA LEU A 180 -21.00 -6.80 -11.65
C LEU A 180 -19.91 -7.79 -12.03
N TRP A 181 -19.24 -7.57 -13.17
CA TRP A 181 -18.08 -8.37 -13.55
C TRP A 181 -16.82 -7.49 -13.51
N ILE A 182 -15.80 -7.95 -12.79
CA ILE A 182 -14.53 -7.25 -12.61
C ILE A 182 -13.44 -8.21 -13.06
N GLY A 183 -12.76 -7.87 -14.15
CA GLY A 183 -11.76 -8.71 -14.78
C GLY A 183 -12.31 -9.52 -15.97
N PRO A 184 -11.45 -10.29 -16.65
CA PRO A 184 -10.05 -10.54 -16.29
C PRO A 184 -9.15 -9.34 -16.57
N ILE A 185 -7.92 -9.40 -16.04
CA ILE A 185 -6.81 -8.56 -16.47
C ILE A 185 -6.01 -9.37 -17.50
N PHE A 186 -6.16 -9.02 -18.77
CA PHE A 186 -5.38 -9.61 -19.85
C PHE A 186 -3.96 -9.04 -19.83
N ARG A 187 -2.97 -9.93 -19.89
CA ARG A 187 -1.55 -9.56 -19.92
C ARG A 187 -0.89 -10.12 -21.18
N PRO A 188 -0.77 -9.34 -22.26
CA PRO A 188 -0.11 -9.78 -23.48
C PRO A 188 1.25 -10.43 -23.18
N GLY A 189 1.50 -11.61 -23.76
CA GLY A 189 2.76 -12.36 -23.56
C GLY A 189 2.82 -13.23 -22.30
N LYS A 190 1.83 -13.16 -21.40
CA LYS A 190 1.62 -14.19 -20.36
C LYS A 190 0.43 -15.05 -20.75
N LEU A 191 0.60 -16.36 -20.72
CA LEU A 191 -0.52 -17.29 -20.91
C LEU A 191 -1.53 -17.05 -19.78
N ASP A 192 -2.76 -16.67 -20.15
CA ASP A 192 -3.91 -16.74 -19.24
C ASP A 192 -4.19 -18.21 -18.98
N VAL A 193 -3.51 -18.78 -17.99
CA VAL A 193 -3.91 -20.06 -17.40
C VAL A 193 -5.11 -19.73 -16.52
N GLY A 194 -6.28 -19.61 -17.16
CA GLY A 194 -7.54 -19.60 -16.42
C GLY A 194 -7.60 -20.87 -15.60
N ASN A 195 -7.51 -20.74 -14.28
CA ASN A 195 -7.87 -21.83 -13.37
C ASN A 195 -9.36 -22.09 -13.57
N VAL A 196 -9.66 -23.15 -14.32
CA VAL A 196 -10.94 -23.87 -14.25
C VAL A 196 -10.78 -24.97 -13.21
#